data_AF-A0A9P3FCQ3-F1
#
_entry.id   AF-A0A9P3FCQ3-F1
#
_cell.length_a   1.000
_cell.length_b   1.000
_cell.length_c   1.000
_cell.angle_alpha   90.00
_cell.angle_beta   90.00
_cell.angle_gamma   90.00
#
_symmetry.space_group_name_H-M   'P 1'
#
loop_
_entity.id
_entity.type
_entity.pdbx_description
1 polymer ?
#
loop_
_entity_poly.entity_id
_entity_poly.type
_entity_poly.pdbx_seq_one_letter_code
_entity_poly.pdbx_strand_id
1 'polypeptide(L)'
;MHLNWASCASRAGTRTQPEAQLCIVLYTSEADIDEVGRALDECHIYLQDPQYCDRNVPYRNPHRLFQPGDTIRTTFSLHDQLPGNTLESYQNPADILADLETQEELSEALSPPGLKTGLLSHQKQALTFMHRRERRLCRQAQGSDIWSLLSDSDGRAKYVNNITGEESICRPHDSFGGIIADVMGLGKTLTAIALVASDKDALNASFVGSGVTTTLVVVRAPLLQTWATQLRQHLEQGAISWCFHHGREKVTSEERIACQDLILTTYQTLLREYRNNGTAKSPIFRVNWKRIILDEAHDIRVQKSATFQAVAALEAHARWAISGTPIQNRLLDLSSLFVFLRSPLSMEHSTFQELTNHLVSRHGQRGAVQKLRQLIQCVMLRRSLAKVTLPERQDMVCRLEFGPKEAQLYQALKTSTLSRGSEDGDRWSASCTTFQMFTQLRMVCNLGVLHELRAPKQDSMDPETWPSKRSHEVFSDLVAAGKAFCSVCRSDLGVATTDAADNVSLDSGRPLIFPCQ
;
A
#
# COMPACT_ATOMS: atom_id res chain seq x y z
N MET A 1 -21.17 -11.27 -27.32
CA MET A 1 -20.27 -11.85 -28.35
C MET A 1 -19.48 -10.71 -29.01
N HIS A 2 -18.18 -10.87 -29.29
CA HIS A 2 -17.31 -9.81 -29.86
C HIS A 2 -17.16 -9.99 -31.37
N LEU A 3 -17.29 -8.95 -32.20
CA LEU A 3 -16.85 -8.99 -33.60
C LEU A 3 -15.48 -8.32 -33.73
N ASN A 4 -14.57 -8.90 -34.52
CA ASN A 4 -13.37 -8.22 -35.05
C ASN A 4 -13.46 -8.27 -36.58
N TRP A 5 -13.55 -7.10 -37.22
CA TRP A 5 -13.52 -6.97 -38.67
C TRP A 5 -12.13 -6.50 -39.11
N ALA A 6 -11.47 -7.29 -39.98
CA ALA A 6 -10.38 -6.82 -40.81
C ALA A 6 -10.83 -6.79 -42.28
N SER A 7 -10.91 -5.60 -42.87
CA SER A 7 -11.03 -5.42 -44.33
C SER A 7 -10.00 -4.38 -44.76
N CYS A 8 -8.98 -4.82 -45.50
CA CYS A 8 -8.89 -4.52 -46.93
C CYS A 8 -7.55 -5.06 -47.48
N ALA A 9 -7.59 -6.13 -48.27
CA ALA A 9 -6.53 -6.41 -49.23
C ALA A 9 -6.96 -5.81 -50.57
N SER A 10 -6.60 -4.55 -50.81
CA SER A 10 -6.40 -4.05 -52.17
C SER A 10 -5.01 -3.42 -52.27
N ARG A 11 -4.19 -4.00 -53.16
CA ARG A 11 -2.91 -3.42 -53.55
C ARG A 11 -3.18 -2.17 -54.39
N ALA A 12 -2.76 -1.00 -53.90
CA ALA A 12 -1.96 -0.01 -54.62
C ALA A 12 -1.93 1.35 -53.88
N GLY A 13 -0.72 1.89 -53.68
CA GLY A 13 -0.49 3.34 -53.64
C GLY A 13 -0.70 4.09 -52.32
N THR A 14 0.39 4.25 -51.57
CA THR A 14 0.78 5.50 -50.86
C THR A 14 -0.31 6.30 -50.11
N ARG A 15 -0.50 6.00 -48.81
CA ARG A 15 -0.58 6.94 -47.67
C ARG A 15 -0.93 6.16 -46.40
N THR A 16 -0.12 6.27 -45.37
CA THR A 16 -0.37 5.70 -44.04
C THR A 16 -1.54 6.42 -43.37
N GLN A 17 -2.75 5.85 -43.46
CA GLN A 17 -3.88 6.23 -42.61
C GLN A 17 -3.82 5.45 -41.28
N PRO A 18 -4.31 6.00 -40.16
CA PRO A 18 -4.39 5.29 -38.89
C PRO A 18 -5.43 4.16 -38.99
N GLU A 19 -5.03 2.92 -38.69
CA GLU A 19 -5.93 1.78 -38.55
C GLU A 19 -6.85 2.01 -37.33
N ALA A 20 -8.10 2.39 -37.57
CA ALA A 20 -9.12 2.47 -36.52
C ALA A 20 -9.76 1.08 -36.34
N GLN A 21 -9.61 0.47 -35.16
CA GLN A 21 -10.32 -0.74 -34.77
C GLN A 21 -11.68 -0.38 -34.16
N LEU A 22 -12.76 -0.91 -34.76
CA LEU A 22 -14.13 -0.76 -34.25
C LEU A 22 -14.51 -2.03 -33.47
N CYS A 23 -14.76 -1.87 -32.17
CA CYS A 23 -15.21 -2.93 -31.27
C CYS A 23 -16.72 -2.82 -31.06
N ILE A 24 -17.47 -3.89 -31.36
CA ILE A 24 -18.92 -3.97 -31.13
C ILE A 24 -19.22 -5.20 -30.29
N VAL A 25 -19.89 -4.98 -29.15
CA VAL A 25 -20.36 -6.04 -28.26
C VAL A 25 -21.84 -6.30 -28.51
N LEU A 26 -22.16 -7.52 -28.94
CA LEU A 26 -23.54 -7.93 -29.19
C LEU A 26 -24.13 -8.64 -27.97
N TYR A 27 -25.29 -8.16 -27.52
CA TYR A 27 -26.13 -8.77 -26.49
C TYR A 27 -27.38 -9.34 -27.16
N THR A 28 -27.67 -10.61 -26.94
CA THR A 28 -28.82 -11.31 -27.50
C THR A 28 -29.46 -12.23 -26.45
N SER A 29 -30.70 -12.65 -26.70
CA SER A 29 -31.40 -13.66 -25.89
C SER A 29 -30.76 -15.04 -26.09
N GLU A 30 -30.86 -15.92 -25.10
CA GLU A 30 -30.28 -17.27 -25.17
C GLU A 30 -30.84 -18.11 -26.33
N ALA A 31 -32.10 -17.88 -26.69
CA ALA A 31 -32.77 -18.57 -27.79
C ALA A 31 -32.18 -18.23 -29.18
N ASP A 32 -31.64 -17.03 -29.34
CA ASP A 32 -31.27 -16.49 -30.66
C ASP A 32 -29.75 -16.63 -30.93
N ILE A 33 -29.00 -17.22 -30.00
CA ILE A 33 -27.53 -17.37 -30.06
C ILE A 33 -27.08 -18.10 -31.33
N ASP A 34 -27.75 -19.20 -31.67
CA ASP A 34 -27.38 -20.05 -32.80
C ASP A 34 -27.83 -19.46 -34.15
N GLU A 35 -28.85 -18.59 -34.15
CA GLU A 35 -29.28 -17.85 -35.33
C GLU A 35 -28.33 -16.70 -35.64
N VAL A 36 -27.93 -15.94 -34.62
CA VAL A 36 -26.91 -14.88 -34.75
C VAL A 36 -25.56 -15.46 -35.18
N GLY A 37 -25.16 -16.62 -34.65
CA GLY A 37 -23.96 -17.32 -35.10
C GLY A 37 -24.01 -17.63 -36.59
N ARG A 38 -25.08 -18.29 -37.06
CA ARG A 38 -25.25 -18.64 -38.48
C ARG A 38 -25.23 -17.41 -39.40
N ALA A 39 -25.94 -16.34 -39.03
CA ALA A 39 -25.96 -15.11 -39.83
C ALA A 39 -24.59 -14.45 -39.96
N LEU A 40 -23.76 -14.51 -38.91
CA LEU A 40 -22.40 -13.97 -38.91
C LEU A 40 -21.43 -14.86 -39.69
N ASP A 41 -21.59 -16.18 -39.62
CA ASP A 41 -20.79 -17.15 -40.39
C ASP A 41 -21.06 -17.01 -41.90
N GLU A 42 -22.31 -16.78 -42.30
CA GLU A 42 -22.69 -16.45 -43.70
C GLU A 42 -22.01 -15.17 -44.20
N CYS A 43 -21.75 -14.21 -43.31
CA CYS A 43 -21.02 -12.99 -43.60
C CYS A 43 -19.49 -13.14 -43.44
N HIS A 44 -18.99 -14.35 -43.19
CA HIS A 44 -17.59 -14.65 -42.87
C HIS A 44 -17.02 -13.84 -41.69
N ILE A 45 -17.85 -13.55 -40.69
CA ILE A 45 -17.44 -12.82 -39.50
C ILE A 45 -17.45 -13.72 -38.27
N TYR A 46 -16.27 -13.90 -37.66
CA TYR A 46 -16.10 -14.79 -36.52
C TYR A 46 -16.07 -14.02 -35.20
N LEU A 47 -16.82 -14.54 -34.24
CA LEU A 47 -16.95 -13.94 -32.93
C LEU A 47 -15.74 -14.25 -32.04
N GLN A 48 -15.14 -13.22 -31.44
CA GLN A 48 -14.07 -13.30 -30.46
C GLN A 48 -14.61 -13.20 -29.02
N ASP A 49 -13.76 -13.45 -28.02
CA ASP A 49 -14.10 -13.25 -26.61
C ASP A 49 -14.24 -11.75 -26.30
N PRO A 50 -15.37 -11.30 -25.70
CA PRO A 50 -15.73 -9.89 -25.48
C PRO A 50 -14.74 -9.18 -24.53
N GLN A 51 -14.38 -7.92 -24.84
CA GLN A 51 -13.58 -7.03 -23.99
C GLN A 51 -14.42 -5.80 -23.62
N TYR A 52 -14.22 -5.25 -22.42
CA TYR A 52 -14.91 -4.03 -21.95
C TYR A 52 -16.45 -4.17 -21.96
N CYS A 53 -16.96 -5.24 -21.35
CA CYS A 53 -18.40 -5.45 -21.21
C CYS A 53 -19.01 -4.53 -20.16
N ASP A 54 -20.07 -3.80 -20.50
CA ASP A 54 -20.81 -2.96 -19.53
C ASP A 54 -21.69 -3.77 -18.57
N ARG A 55 -21.96 -5.05 -18.88
CA ARG A 55 -22.89 -5.92 -18.15
C ARG A 55 -22.26 -7.27 -17.82
N ASN A 56 -22.49 -7.75 -16.59
CA ASN A 56 -22.09 -9.09 -16.16
C ASN A 56 -23.17 -10.12 -16.47
N VAL A 57 -23.05 -10.81 -17.60
CA VAL A 57 -24.04 -11.77 -18.11
C VAL A 57 -23.38 -13.12 -18.44
N PRO A 58 -24.13 -14.22 -18.46
CA PRO A 58 -23.62 -15.51 -18.96
C PRO A 58 -23.04 -15.37 -20.37
N TYR A 59 -21.80 -15.80 -20.56
CA TYR A 59 -21.11 -15.74 -21.84
C TYR A 59 -21.20 -17.06 -22.58
N ARG A 60 -21.66 -17.00 -23.82
CA ARG A 60 -21.66 -18.11 -24.77
C ARG A 60 -21.31 -17.59 -26.16
N ASN A 61 -20.41 -18.30 -26.85
CA ASN A 61 -20.00 -17.98 -28.22
C ASN A 61 -20.39 -19.15 -29.15
N PRO A 62 -21.28 -18.93 -30.13
CA PRO A 62 -21.80 -19.98 -31.01
C PRO A 62 -20.71 -20.59 -31.90
N HIS A 63 -19.61 -19.88 -32.14
CA HIS A 63 -18.49 -20.37 -32.97
C HIS A 63 -17.41 -21.10 -32.15
N ARG A 64 -17.62 -21.29 -30.84
CA ARG A 64 -16.68 -21.98 -29.94
C ARG A 64 -17.25 -23.34 -29.55
N LEU A 65 -16.42 -24.38 -29.68
CA LEU A 65 -16.77 -25.73 -29.22
C LEU A 65 -16.74 -25.77 -27.69
N PHE A 66 -17.89 -26.09 -27.07
CA PHE A 66 -18.00 -26.35 -25.63
C PHE A 66 -18.17 -27.86 -25.40
N GLN A 67 -17.49 -28.40 -24.39
CA GLN A 67 -17.68 -29.80 -24.00
C GLN A 67 -18.83 -29.93 -22.98
N PRO A 68 -19.57 -31.06 -22.95
CA PRO A 68 -20.58 -31.30 -21.93
C PRO A 68 -19.93 -31.37 -20.54
N GLY A 69 -20.09 -30.31 -19.74
CA GLY A 69 -19.47 -30.16 -18.41
C GLY A 69 -18.73 -28.83 -18.19
N ASP A 70 -18.51 -28.04 -19.25
CA ASP A 70 -17.93 -26.71 -19.11
C ASP A 70 -18.87 -25.77 -18.33
N THR A 71 -18.35 -25.16 -17.26
CA THR A 71 -19.10 -24.18 -16.47
C THR A 71 -19.32 -22.92 -17.29
N ILE A 72 -20.59 -22.48 -17.40
CA ILE A 72 -20.94 -21.23 -18.08
C ILE A 72 -20.25 -20.07 -17.36
N ARG A 73 -19.32 -19.42 -18.05
CA ARG A 73 -18.57 -18.27 -17.50
C ARG A 73 -19.41 -17.01 -17.61
N THR A 74 -19.26 -16.09 -16.67
CA THR A 74 -19.85 -14.74 -16.80
C THR A 74 -18.88 -13.82 -17.53
N THR A 75 -19.39 -12.77 -18.19
CA THR A 75 -18.58 -11.82 -18.97
C THR A 75 -17.48 -11.17 -18.14
N PHE A 76 -17.66 -10.96 -16.84
CA PHE A 76 -16.60 -10.41 -15.99
C PHE A 76 -15.54 -11.46 -15.64
N SER A 77 -15.93 -12.74 -15.52
CA SER A 77 -15.00 -13.86 -15.26
C SER A 77 -14.12 -14.24 -16.46
N LEU A 78 -14.40 -13.71 -17.67
CA LEU A 78 -13.53 -13.93 -18.84
C LEU A 78 -12.18 -13.24 -18.71
N HIS A 79 -12.13 -12.12 -17.98
CA HIS A 79 -10.91 -11.36 -17.76
C HIS A 79 -10.03 -11.91 -16.62
N ASP A 80 -10.55 -12.82 -15.80
CA ASP A 80 -9.85 -13.41 -14.65
C ASP A 80 -8.82 -14.49 -15.02
N GLN A 81 -8.71 -14.90 -16.30
CA GLN A 81 -7.87 -16.05 -16.71
C GLN A 81 -6.93 -15.79 -17.90
N LEU A 82 -6.35 -14.60 -18.03
CA LEU A 82 -5.07 -14.47 -18.75
C LEU A 82 -3.94 -14.46 -17.71
N PRO A 83 -3.34 -15.62 -17.37
CA PRO A 83 -2.12 -15.68 -16.57
C PRO A 83 -0.98 -15.13 -17.44
N GLY A 84 -0.85 -13.80 -17.50
CA GLY A 84 0.15 -13.13 -18.32
C GLY A 84 -0.10 -11.64 -18.60
N ASN A 85 -1.31 -11.11 -18.39
CA ASN A 85 -1.64 -9.72 -18.76
C ASN A 85 -1.86 -8.74 -17.59
N THR A 86 -1.72 -9.19 -16.35
CA THR A 86 -1.69 -8.28 -15.20
C THR A 86 -0.26 -7.88 -14.86
N LEU A 87 -0.06 -6.59 -14.56
CA LEU A 87 1.21 -6.04 -14.03
C LEU A 87 1.64 -6.70 -12.71
N GLU A 88 0.75 -7.48 -12.08
CA GLU A 88 1.05 -8.37 -10.95
C GLU A 88 1.98 -9.55 -11.31
N SER A 89 2.24 -9.81 -12.59
CA SER A 89 3.19 -10.83 -13.07
C SER A 89 4.65 -10.39 -13.07
N TYR A 90 4.97 -9.18 -12.62
CA TYR A 90 6.35 -8.84 -12.26
C TYR A 90 6.79 -9.73 -11.10
N GLN A 91 7.55 -10.77 -11.43
CA GLN A 91 8.00 -11.80 -10.49
C GLN A 91 8.91 -11.26 -9.38
N ASN A 92 9.37 -10.00 -9.49
CA ASN A 92 10.15 -9.35 -8.46
C ASN A 92 9.83 -7.83 -8.34
N PRO A 93 9.28 -7.34 -7.22
CA PRO A 93 9.07 -5.91 -6.97
C PRO A 93 10.38 -5.11 -6.94
N ALA A 94 11.53 -5.77 -6.73
CA ALA A 94 12.84 -5.13 -6.78
C ALA A 94 13.20 -4.59 -8.18
N ASP A 95 12.80 -5.29 -9.25
CA ASP A 95 13.12 -4.91 -10.63
C ASP A 95 12.33 -3.67 -11.04
N ILE A 96 11.05 -3.61 -10.70
CA ILE A 96 10.22 -2.41 -10.91
C ILE A 96 10.82 -1.22 -10.16
N LEU A 97 11.25 -1.46 -8.93
CA LEU A 97 11.83 -0.42 -8.10
C LEU A 97 13.18 0.08 -8.65
N ALA A 98 14.02 -0.77 -9.24
CA ALA A 98 15.21 -0.35 -9.97
C ALA A 98 14.86 0.51 -11.19
N ASP A 99 13.81 0.13 -11.92
CA ASP A 99 13.25 0.91 -13.01
C ASP A 99 12.61 2.24 -12.55
N LEU A 100 12.38 2.44 -11.25
CA LEU A 100 11.85 3.71 -10.70
C LEU A 100 12.94 4.65 -10.16
N GLU A 101 14.21 4.33 -10.33
CA GLU A 101 15.30 5.20 -9.86
C GLU A 101 15.28 6.58 -10.54
N THR A 102 15.44 7.63 -9.73
CA THR A 102 15.52 9.02 -10.19
C THR A 102 16.92 9.28 -10.74
N GLN A 103 17.01 9.59 -12.03
CA GLN A 103 18.29 9.90 -12.70
C GLN A 103 18.62 11.40 -12.71
N GLU A 104 17.70 12.26 -12.28
CA GLU A 104 17.91 13.70 -12.27
C GLU A 104 18.85 14.13 -11.13
N GLU A 105 19.90 14.87 -11.47
CA GLU A 105 20.75 15.55 -10.50
C GLU A 105 20.12 16.89 -10.12
N LEU A 106 19.58 16.94 -8.90
CA LEU A 106 18.97 18.14 -8.35
C LEU A 106 20.04 19.10 -7.82
N SER A 107 19.69 20.39 -7.74
CA SER A 107 20.54 21.39 -7.08
C SER A 107 20.64 21.11 -5.58
N GLU A 108 21.77 21.43 -4.96
CA GLU A 108 21.93 21.30 -3.51
C GLU A 108 21.27 22.46 -2.75
N ALA A 109 20.44 22.15 -1.75
CA ALA A 109 19.89 23.14 -0.84
C ALA A 109 20.95 23.62 0.16
N LEU A 110 20.75 24.83 0.70
CA LEU A 110 21.51 25.33 1.84
C LEU A 110 21.15 24.52 3.09
N SER A 111 22.15 24.26 3.93
CA SER A 111 21.92 23.64 5.24
C SER A 111 21.23 24.65 6.17
N PRO A 112 20.18 24.24 6.90
CA PRO A 112 19.54 25.12 7.88
C PRO A 112 20.51 25.42 9.04
N PRO A 113 20.56 26.65 9.58
CA PRO A 113 21.49 27.07 10.62
C PRO A 113 21.23 26.37 11.95
N GLY A 114 19.99 25.93 12.24
CA GLY A 114 19.67 25.16 13.45
C GLY A 114 20.14 23.70 13.43
N LEU A 115 20.84 23.25 12.39
CA LEU A 115 21.30 21.88 12.22
C LEU A 115 22.79 21.76 12.54
N LYS A 116 23.12 20.99 13.59
CA LYS A 116 24.49 20.71 14.04
C LYS A 116 25.27 19.82 13.07
N THR A 117 24.57 18.91 12.38
CA THR A 117 25.20 17.91 11.51
C THR A 117 25.22 18.37 10.06
N GLY A 118 26.39 18.33 9.42
CA GLY A 118 26.51 18.65 8.00
C GLY A 118 25.75 17.65 7.11
N LEU A 119 24.90 18.15 6.22
CA LEU A 119 24.19 17.33 5.24
C LEU A 119 25.11 16.89 4.11
N LEU A 120 25.00 15.62 3.71
CA LEU A 120 25.65 15.07 2.53
C LEU A 120 25.01 15.61 1.24
N SER A 121 25.72 15.56 0.11
CA SER A 121 25.24 16.08 -1.19
C SER A 121 23.85 15.53 -1.56
N HIS A 122 23.65 14.21 -1.47
CA HIS A 122 22.33 13.62 -1.73
C HIS A 122 21.28 14.10 -0.72
N GLN A 123 21.62 14.31 0.55
CA GLN A 123 20.64 14.83 1.53
C GLN A 123 20.19 16.25 1.18
N LYS A 124 21.13 17.11 0.75
CA LYS A 124 20.80 18.47 0.27
C LYS A 124 19.95 18.45 -1.00
N GLN A 125 20.21 17.52 -1.92
CA GLN A 125 19.38 17.33 -3.12
C GLN A 125 17.95 16.89 -2.77
N ALA A 126 17.79 16.01 -1.78
CA ALA A 126 16.45 15.63 -1.32
C ALA A 126 15.75 16.79 -0.62
N LEU A 127 16.48 17.59 0.16
CA LEU A 127 15.93 18.80 0.76
C LEU A 127 15.44 19.79 -0.31
N THR A 128 16.17 19.96 -1.42
CA THR A 128 15.71 20.72 -2.59
C THR A 128 14.43 20.15 -3.18
N PHE A 129 14.38 18.83 -3.38
CA PHE A 129 13.17 18.16 -3.89
C PHE A 129 11.96 18.46 -2.98
N MET A 130 12.15 18.32 -1.66
CA MET A 130 11.11 18.59 -0.68
C MET A 130 10.63 20.05 -0.74
N HIS A 131 11.55 21.01 -0.75
CA HIS A 131 11.20 22.42 -0.86
C HIS A 131 10.49 22.78 -2.17
N ARG A 132 10.90 22.19 -3.31
CA ARG A 132 10.23 22.42 -4.60
C ARG A 132 8.78 21.94 -4.56
N ARG A 133 8.53 20.77 -3.98
CA ARG A 133 7.20 20.16 -3.83
C ARG A 133 6.29 20.89 -2.83
N GLU A 134 6.85 21.60 -1.87
CA GLU A 134 6.07 22.41 -0.92
C GLU A 134 5.84 23.85 -1.38
N ARG A 135 6.78 24.46 -2.12
CA ARG A 135 6.71 25.88 -2.53
C ARG A 135 6.12 26.12 -3.93
N ARG A 136 5.63 25.09 -4.61
CA ARG A 136 5.18 25.14 -6.02
C ARG A 136 6.24 25.69 -7.00
N LEU A 137 7.52 25.43 -6.76
CA LEU A 137 8.59 25.88 -7.68
C LEU A 137 8.67 25.01 -8.96
N CYS A 138 7.64 24.25 -9.31
CA CYS A 138 7.46 23.62 -10.62
C CYS A 138 7.06 24.64 -11.70
N ARG A 139 7.81 25.75 -11.81
CA ARG A 139 7.62 26.71 -12.92
C ARG A 139 8.67 26.59 -14.02
N GLN A 140 9.61 25.65 -13.93
CA GLN A 140 10.67 25.50 -14.92
C GLN A 140 11.05 24.04 -15.14
N ALA A 141 10.32 23.39 -16.03
CA ALA A 141 10.84 22.55 -17.11
C ALA A 141 9.64 22.18 -17.99
N GLN A 142 9.71 22.49 -19.29
CA GLN A 142 8.72 22.00 -20.24
C GLN A 142 8.62 20.46 -20.12
N GLY A 143 7.43 19.94 -19.79
CA GLY A 143 7.09 18.53 -20.02
C GLY A 143 7.09 17.55 -18.84
N SER A 144 7.34 17.97 -17.60
CA SER A 144 7.38 17.04 -16.43
C SER A 144 6.29 17.26 -15.37
N ASP A 145 5.30 18.13 -15.63
CA ASP A 145 4.19 18.30 -14.70
C ASP A 145 3.01 17.37 -15.04
N ILE A 146 2.23 16.97 -14.04
CA ILE A 146 1.10 16.03 -14.21
C ILE A 146 0.02 16.66 -15.12
N TRP A 147 -0.14 17.98 -15.04
CA TRP A 147 -1.09 18.75 -15.83
C TRP A 147 -0.38 19.80 -16.67
N SER A 148 -0.69 19.84 -17.96
CA SER A 148 -0.26 20.92 -18.86
C SER A 148 -1.40 21.90 -19.08
N LEU A 149 -1.05 23.18 -19.26
CA LEU A 149 -1.99 24.21 -19.67
C LEU A 149 -1.94 24.30 -21.19
N LEU A 150 -3.05 23.96 -21.84
CA LEU A 150 -3.27 24.18 -23.27
C LEU A 150 -4.23 25.35 -23.46
N SER A 151 -4.03 26.10 -24.53
CA SER A 151 -4.99 27.12 -24.98
C SER A 151 -5.74 26.54 -26.17
N ASP A 152 -7.07 26.52 -26.10
CA ASP A 152 -7.89 26.13 -27.25
C ASP A 152 -7.76 27.18 -28.37
N SER A 153 -8.19 26.83 -29.58
CA SER A 153 -8.36 27.69 -30.75
C SER A 153 -9.16 28.98 -30.45
N ASP A 154 -10.06 28.94 -29.47
CA ASP A 154 -10.85 30.07 -28.98
C ASP A 154 -10.19 30.88 -27.83
N GLY A 155 -8.93 30.59 -27.49
CA GLY A 155 -8.18 31.31 -26.44
C GLY A 155 -8.57 30.96 -24.99
N ARG A 156 -9.38 29.92 -24.78
CA ARG A 156 -9.75 29.45 -23.44
C ARG A 156 -8.64 28.54 -22.87
N ALA A 157 -8.27 28.81 -21.63
CA ALA A 157 -7.33 28.00 -20.86
C ALA A 157 -7.97 26.66 -20.49
N LYS A 158 -7.31 25.56 -20.88
CA LYS A 158 -7.74 24.18 -20.62
C LYS A 158 -6.59 23.41 -20.01
N TYR A 159 -6.85 22.73 -18.90
CA TYR A 159 -5.86 21.88 -18.26
C TYR A 159 -6.00 20.46 -18.81
N VAL A 160 -4.92 19.91 -19.32
CA VAL A 160 -4.87 18.53 -19.82
C VAL A 160 -3.97 17.73 -18.92
N ASN A 161 -4.50 16.62 -18.40
CA ASN A 161 -3.70 15.66 -17.66
C ASN A 161 -2.81 14.94 -18.68
N ASN A 162 -1.49 15.11 -18.56
CA ASN A 162 -0.52 14.53 -19.50
C ASN A 162 -0.52 12.99 -19.50
N ILE A 163 -1.27 12.38 -18.58
CA ILE A 163 -1.29 10.95 -18.28
C ILE A 163 -2.60 10.32 -18.71
N THR A 164 -3.71 10.81 -18.16
CA THR A 164 -5.05 10.28 -18.45
C THR A 164 -5.62 10.84 -19.75
N GLY A 165 -5.07 11.97 -20.23
CA GLY A 165 -5.65 12.74 -21.32
C GLY A 165 -6.94 13.44 -20.91
N GLU A 166 -7.31 13.43 -19.63
CA GLU A 166 -8.49 14.14 -19.14
C GLU A 166 -8.31 15.64 -19.29
N GLU A 167 -9.40 16.26 -19.68
CA GLU A 167 -9.48 17.67 -19.96
C GLU A 167 -10.35 18.33 -18.90
N SER A 168 -9.79 19.31 -18.20
CA SER A 168 -10.51 20.09 -17.21
C SER A 168 -10.44 21.58 -17.52
N ILE A 169 -11.59 22.22 -17.43
CA ILE A 169 -11.71 23.69 -17.56
C ILE A 169 -11.28 24.35 -16.25
N CYS A 170 -11.46 23.66 -15.12
CA CYS A 170 -11.05 24.12 -13.80
C CYS A 170 -9.64 23.63 -13.46
N ARG A 171 -8.88 24.48 -12.77
CA ARG A 171 -7.54 24.11 -12.29
C ARG A 171 -7.64 22.89 -11.36
N PRO A 172 -6.84 21.83 -11.58
CA PRO A 172 -6.82 20.67 -10.70
C PRO A 172 -6.34 21.04 -9.29
N HIS A 173 -6.75 20.25 -8.29
CA HIS A 173 -6.26 20.41 -6.92
C HIS A 173 -4.75 20.13 -6.85
N ASP A 174 -3.98 21.12 -6.41
CA ASP A 174 -2.54 20.99 -6.21
C ASP A 174 -2.26 20.14 -4.96
N SER A 175 -1.51 19.05 -5.11
CA SER A 175 -1.01 18.23 -3.99
C SER A 175 0.39 18.67 -3.59
N PHE A 176 0.60 18.91 -2.30
CA PHE A 176 1.90 19.30 -1.76
C PHE A 176 2.57 18.14 -1.02
N GLY A 177 3.89 18.05 -1.21
CA GLY A 177 4.70 16.96 -0.66
C GLY A 177 4.89 15.81 -1.65
N GLY A 178 5.21 14.61 -1.18
CA GLY A 178 5.59 13.51 -2.06
C GLY A 178 6.11 12.28 -1.34
N ILE A 179 6.80 11.43 -2.09
CA ILE A 179 7.36 10.17 -1.60
C ILE A 179 8.89 10.26 -1.63
N ILE A 180 9.52 9.94 -0.51
CA ILE A 180 10.97 9.77 -0.42
C ILE A 180 11.24 8.27 -0.25
N ALA A 181 11.64 7.66 -1.37
CA ALA A 181 11.82 6.24 -1.54
C ALA A 181 13.30 5.80 -1.46
N ASP A 182 14.16 6.62 -0.87
CA ASP A 182 15.59 6.35 -0.74
C ASP A 182 15.87 5.03 0.00
N VAL A 183 16.88 4.29 -0.46
CA VAL A 183 17.33 3.05 0.19
C VAL A 183 17.68 3.29 1.68
N MET A 184 17.48 2.25 2.49
CA MET A 184 17.84 2.28 3.92
C MET A 184 19.32 2.65 4.09
N GLY A 185 19.60 3.55 5.03
CA GLY A 185 20.97 4.06 5.26
C GLY A 185 21.30 5.43 4.65
N LEU A 186 20.49 5.95 3.71
CA LEU A 186 20.77 7.27 3.10
C LEU A 186 20.45 8.49 3.99
N GLY A 187 19.99 8.29 5.23
CA GLY A 187 19.70 9.38 6.18
C GLY A 187 18.38 10.12 5.92
N LYS A 188 17.32 9.36 5.61
CA LYS A 188 15.96 9.90 5.40
C LYS A 188 15.43 10.70 6.59
N THR A 189 15.65 10.19 7.81
CA THR A 189 15.27 10.87 9.06
C THR A 189 15.97 12.23 9.19
N LEU A 190 17.28 12.29 8.96
CA LEU A 190 18.03 13.55 9.00
C LEU A 190 17.52 14.54 7.95
N THR A 191 17.19 14.05 6.75
CA THR A 191 16.61 14.88 5.68
C THR A 191 15.26 15.47 6.09
N ALA A 192 14.39 14.67 6.72
CA ALA A 192 13.11 15.12 7.25
C ALA A 192 13.27 16.14 8.39
N ILE A 193 14.24 15.93 9.29
CA ILE A 193 14.56 16.89 10.36
C ILE A 193 15.05 18.21 9.76
N ALA A 194 15.93 18.16 8.75
CA ALA A 194 16.44 19.34 8.06
C ALA A 194 15.31 20.13 7.36
N LEU A 195 14.32 19.44 6.79
CA LEU A 195 13.14 20.08 6.21
C LEU A 195 12.35 20.89 7.26
N VAL A 196 12.12 20.31 8.44
CA VAL A 196 11.41 21.00 9.54
C VAL A 196 12.26 22.15 10.09
N ALA A 197 13.57 22.00 10.20
CA ALA A 197 14.47 23.07 10.64
C ALA A 197 14.44 24.28 9.68
N SER A 198 14.45 24.01 8.37
CA SER A 198 14.48 25.05 7.32
C SER A 198 13.23 25.94 7.29
N ASP A 199 12.13 25.47 7.88
CA ASP A 199 10.89 26.24 7.98
C ASP A 199 11.00 27.40 8.96
N LYS A 200 11.76 27.21 10.04
CA LYS A 200 11.93 28.22 11.08
C LYS A 200 12.75 29.40 10.57
N ASP A 201 13.72 29.14 9.70
CA ASP A 201 14.50 30.18 9.03
C ASP A 201 13.64 31.03 8.10
N ALA A 202 12.75 30.38 7.34
CA ALA A 202 11.85 31.07 6.42
C ALA A 202 10.85 31.98 7.15
N LEU A 203 10.38 31.57 8.33
CA LEU A 203 9.51 32.38 9.20
C LEU A 203 10.27 33.55 9.82
N ASN A 204 11.50 33.36 10.26
CA ASN A 204 12.35 34.45 10.77
C ASN A 204 12.67 35.49 9.68
N ALA A 205 12.77 35.06 8.42
CA ALA A 205 13.02 35.93 7.27
C ALA A 205 11.76 36.63 6.72
N SER A 206 10.56 36.08 6.98
CA SER A 206 9.30 36.56 6.42
C SER A 206 8.39 37.04 7.56
N PHE A 207 8.37 38.35 7.84
CA PHE A 207 7.62 38.97 8.95
C PHE A 207 6.07 38.92 8.81
N VAL A 208 5.51 37.97 8.06
CA VAL A 208 4.09 37.94 7.68
C VAL A 208 3.48 36.55 7.85
N GLY A 209 2.43 36.49 8.66
CA GLY A 209 1.25 35.68 8.35
C GLY A 209 1.02 34.43 9.19
N SER A 210 0.04 34.55 10.09
CA SER A 210 -0.65 33.47 10.80
C SER A 210 -0.95 32.25 9.93
N GLY A 211 -0.24 31.16 10.18
CA GLY A 211 -0.54 29.83 9.66
C GLY A 211 -0.04 28.79 10.66
N VAL A 212 -0.71 27.65 10.74
CA VAL A 212 -0.25 26.53 11.59
C VAL A 212 1.15 26.13 11.10
N THR A 213 2.14 26.17 11.99
CA THR A 213 3.54 25.86 11.68
C THR A 213 3.92 24.42 12.02
N THR A 214 3.06 23.73 12.78
CA THR A 214 3.37 22.43 13.37
C THR A 214 3.41 21.31 12.34
N THR A 215 4.47 20.49 12.44
CA THR A 215 4.65 19.25 11.67
C THR A 215 4.30 18.03 12.54
N LEU A 216 3.46 17.14 12.03
CA LEU A 216 3.18 15.84 12.64
C LEU A 216 4.06 14.77 12.01
N VAL A 217 4.80 14.01 12.82
CA VAL A 217 5.55 12.84 12.37
C VAL A 217 4.92 11.59 12.97
N VAL A 218 4.55 10.66 12.11
CA VAL A 218 3.95 9.38 12.47
C VAL A 218 4.99 8.28 12.23
N VAL A 219 5.30 7.53 13.29
CA VAL A 219 6.35 6.51 13.25
C VAL A 219 5.85 5.18 13.84
N ARG A 220 6.59 4.09 13.61
CA ARG A 220 6.38 2.85 14.37
C ARG A 220 6.76 3.06 15.83
N ALA A 221 6.06 2.41 16.76
CA ALA A 221 6.29 2.59 18.21
C ALA A 221 7.76 2.45 18.65
N PRO A 222 8.56 1.47 18.14
CA PRO A 222 9.97 1.37 18.48
C PRO A 222 10.83 2.55 18.01
N LEU A 223 10.42 3.23 16.91
CA LEU A 223 11.17 4.33 16.31
C LEU A 223 10.93 5.67 17.01
N LEU A 224 9.94 5.75 17.90
CA LEU A 224 9.57 7.00 18.58
C LEU A 224 10.75 7.58 19.39
N GLN A 225 11.42 6.73 20.17
CA GLN A 225 12.61 7.14 20.94
C GLN A 225 13.83 7.36 20.04
N THR A 226 13.96 6.59 18.96
CA THR A 226 15.02 6.80 17.97
C THR A 226 14.92 8.20 17.36
N TRP A 227 13.73 8.63 16.96
CA TRP A 227 13.48 9.98 16.45
C TRP A 227 13.84 11.06 17.46
N ALA A 228 13.47 10.89 18.73
CA ALA A 228 13.85 11.83 19.78
C ALA A 228 15.37 11.93 19.98
N THR A 229 16.09 10.81 19.91
CA THR A 229 17.56 10.80 19.95
C THR A 229 18.16 11.51 18.74
N GLN A 230 17.63 11.26 17.54
CA GLN A 230 18.07 11.92 16.31
C GLN A 230 17.84 13.44 16.34
N LEU A 231 16.68 13.89 16.84
CA LEU A 231 16.40 15.32 17.04
C LEU A 231 17.43 15.96 17.97
N ARG A 232 17.72 15.34 19.12
CA ARG A 232 18.72 15.86 20.08
C ARG A 232 20.15 15.84 19.55
N GLN A 233 20.48 14.85 18.71
CA GLN A 233 21.82 14.70 18.15
C GLN A 233 22.10 15.69 17.03
N HIS A 234 21.11 15.94 16.16
CA HIS A 234 21.31 16.67 14.92
C HIS A 234 20.90 18.14 14.99
N LEU A 235 20.08 18.55 15.95
CA LEU A 235 19.65 19.94 16.11
C LEU A 235 20.41 20.66 17.22
N GLU A 236 20.57 21.97 17.07
CA GLU A 236 21.00 22.83 18.16
C GLU A 236 19.93 22.95 19.24
N GLN A 237 20.37 23.23 20.47
CA GLN A 237 19.47 23.30 21.61
C GLN A 237 18.51 24.49 21.47
N GLY A 238 17.20 24.22 21.46
CA GLY A 238 16.17 25.25 21.26
C GLY A 238 15.89 25.58 19.79
N ALA A 239 16.57 24.94 18.82
CA ALA A 239 16.30 25.16 17.41
C ALA A 239 14.86 24.80 17.02
N ILE A 240 14.32 23.70 17.54
CA ILE A 240 12.95 23.21 17.28
C ILE A 240 12.31 22.77 18.59
N SER A 241 11.08 23.23 18.87
CA SER A 241 10.27 22.71 19.97
C SER A 241 9.54 21.44 19.54
N TRP A 242 9.65 20.37 20.34
CA TRP A 242 8.99 19.12 20.01
C TRP A 242 8.44 18.40 21.24
N CYS A 243 7.39 17.61 21.03
CA CYS A 243 6.81 16.76 22.08
C CYS A 243 6.30 15.42 21.54
N PHE A 244 6.09 14.47 22.45
CA PHE A 244 5.44 13.21 22.13
C PHE A 244 3.92 13.36 22.23
N HIS A 245 3.21 12.66 21.35
CA HIS A 245 1.78 12.38 21.46
C HIS A 245 1.63 10.85 21.54
N HIS A 246 1.98 10.30 22.70
CA HIS A 246 1.93 8.87 22.97
C HIS A 246 1.82 8.60 24.48
N GLY A 247 1.10 7.55 24.87
CA GLY A 247 0.99 7.13 26.27
C GLY A 247 0.46 8.22 27.21
N ARG A 248 1.22 8.53 28.27
CA ARG A 248 0.87 9.55 29.28
C ARG A 248 1.23 10.97 28.87
N GLU A 249 2.11 11.13 27.88
CA GLU A 249 2.59 12.43 27.41
C GLU A 249 1.71 13.00 26.29
N LYS A 250 0.53 12.40 26.06
CA LYS A 250 -0.41 12.84 25.02
C LYS A 250 -0.77 14.31 25.16
N VAL A 251 -0.74 15.00 24.03
CA VAL A 251 -1.22 16.37 23.92
C VAL A 251 -2.75 16.36 23.89
N THR A 252 -3.37 17.00 24.88
CA THR A 252 -4.82 17.03 25.07
C THR A 252 -5.48 18.31 24.57
N SER A 253 -4.73 19.39 24.39
CA SER A 253 -5.24 20.69 23.93
C SER A 253 -4.64 21.13 22.60
N GLU A 254 -5.46 21.75 21.76
CA GLU A 254 -5.07 22.29 20.45
C GLU A 254 -4.05 23.44 20.59
N GLU A 255 -4.14 24.23 21.67
CA GLU A 255 -3.19 25.29 21.99
C GLU A 255 -1.77 24.75 22.21
N ARG A 256 -1.65 23.62 22.93
CA ARG A 256 -0.35 22.97 23.11
C ARG A 256 0.21 22.43 21.81
N ILE A 257 -0.65 22.01 20.87
CA ILE A 257 -0.22 21.60 19.54
C ILE A 257 0.35 22.80 18.78
N ALA A 258 -0.36 23.94 18.79
CA ALA A 258 0.05 25.15 18.10
C ALA A 258 1.37 25.76 18.63
N CYS A 259 1.71 25.55 19.91
CA CYS A 259 2.97 26.01 20.50
C CYS A 259 4.19 25.15 20.13
N GLN A 260 4.01 23.99 19.50
CA GLN A 260 5.09 23.08 19.13
C GLN A 260 5.39 23.19 17.63
N ASP A 261 6.67 23.07 17.28
CA ASP A 261 7.09 23.00 15.87
C ASP A 261 6.91 21.57 15.33
N LEU A 262 7.13 20.55 16.18
CA LEU A 262 7.09 19.14 15.79
C LEU A 262 6.42 18.24 16.83
N ILE A 263 5.53 17.36 16.39
CA ILE A 263 4.86 16.37 17.25
C ILE A 263 5.15 14.97 16.74
N LEU A 264 5.61 14.11 17.63
CA LEU A 264 5.88 12.70 17.34
C LEU A 264 4.74 11.82 17.84
N THR A 265 4.13 11.03 16.96
CA THR A 265 3.11 10.04 17.35
C THR A 265 3.34 8.70 16.67
N THR A 266 2.53 7.71 17.03
CA THR A 266 2.60 6.36 16.44
C THR A 266 1.33 6.01 15.69
N TYR A 267 1.46 5.17 14.66
CA TYR A 267 0.32 4.65 13.89
C TYR A 267 -0.78 4.04 14.80
N GLN A 268 -0.36 3.29 15.83
CA GLN A 268 -1.28 2.69 16.79
C GLN A 268 -1.99 3.72 17.67
N THR A 269 -1.34 4.84 18.00
CA THR A 269 -1.95 5.91 18.79
C THR A 269 -3.03 6.61 17.99
N LEU A 270 -2.72 6.97 16.73
CA LEU A 270 -3.69 7.54 15.79
C LEU A 270 -4.88 6.61 15.59
N LEU A 271 -4.63 5.31 15.36
CA LEU A 271 -5.69 4.32 15.18
C LEU A 271 -6.62 4.24 16.40
N ARG A 272 -6.05 4.21 17.61
CA ARG A 272 -6.84 4.14 18.85
C ARG A 272 -7.71 5.37 19.02
N GLU A 273 -7.16 6.55 18.74
CA GLU A 273 -7.92 7.79 18.87
C GLU A 273 -8.99 7.94 17.80
N TYR A 274 -8.69 7.55 16.57
CA TYR A 274 -9.66 7.51 15.48
C TYR A 274 -10.85 6.60 15.83
N ARG A 275 -10.60 5.41 16.39
CA ARG A 275 -11.66 4.47 16.80
C ARG A 275 -12.49 4.96 17.99
N ASN A 276 -11.83 5.46 19.03
CA ASN A 276 -12.52 5.80 20.28
C ASN A 276 -13.25 7.14 20.22
N ASN A 277 -12.65 8.12 19.56
CA ASN A 277 -13.06 9.52 19.65
C ASN A 277 -13.55 10.08 18.30
N GLY A 278 -13.34 9.33 17.21
CA GLY A 278 -13.56 9.83 15.85
C GLY A 278 -12.67 11.04 15.55
N THR A 279 -12.95 11.70 14.42
CA THR A 279 -12.26 12.94 14.01
C THR A 279 -12.71 14.15 14.81
N ALA A 280 -13.91 14.12 15.40
CA ALA A 280 -14.53 15.28 16.04
C ALA A 280 -14.07 15.56 17.48
N LYS A 281 -13.60 14.54 18.23
CA LYS A 281 -13.23 14.70 19.65
C LYS A 281 -11.74 14.68 19.93
N SER A 282 -10.91 14.09 19.07
CA SER A 282 -9.46 14.09 19.30
C SER A 282 -8.81 15.35 18.70
N PRO A 283 -7.98 16.08 19.47
CA PRO A 283 -7.35 17.33 19.02
C PRO A 283 -6.44 17.10 17.81
N ILE A 284 -5.84 15.91 17.67
CA ILE A 284 -4.90 15.62 16.58
C ILE A 284 -5.58 15.59 15.19
N PHE A 285 -6.89 15.30 15.15
CA PHE A 285 -7.69 15.24 13.92
C PHE A 285 -8.40 16.57 13.59
N ARG A 286 -8.49 17.49 14.55
CA ARG A 286 -9.13 18.80 14.37
C ARG A 286 -8.15 19.87 13.88
N VAL A 287 -6.87 19.70 14.19
CA VAL A 287 -5.82 20.61 13.74
C VAL A 287 -5.52 20.38 12.27
N ASN A 288 -5.42 21.48 11.51
CA ASN A 288 -4.89 21.44 10.15
C ASN A 288 -3.36 21.56 10.20
N TRP A 289 -2.67 20.46 9.92
CA TRP A 289 -1.22 20.39 10.02
C TRP A 289 -0.54 21.16 8.89
N LYS A 290 0.60 21.79 9.18
CA LYS A 290 1.47 22.28 8.09
C LYS A 290 1.92 21.12 7.22
N ARG A 291 2.40 20.08 7.89
CA ARG A 291 3.02 18.92 7.26
C ARG A 291 2.72 17.67 8.07
N ILE A 292 2.40 16.58 7.37
CA ILE A 292 2.40 15.23 7.93
C ILE A 292 3.55 14.44 7.29
N ILE A 293 4.39 13.83 8.11
CA ILE A 293 5.47 12.94 7.67
C ILE A 293 5.18 11.53 8.20
N LEU A 294 5.01 10.58 7.29
CA LEU A 294 4.91 9.17 7.62
C LEU A 294 6.28 8.53 7.45
N ASP A 295 6.89 8.08 8.55
CA ASP A 295 8.06 7.21 8.49
C ASP A 295 7.62 5.76 8.35
N GLU A 296 8.33 4.99 7.52
CA GLU A 296 7.94 3.64 7.12
C GLU A 296 6.52 3.57 6.55
N ALA A 297 6.23 4.46 5.60
CA ALA A 297 4.90 4.62 4.99
C ALA A 297 4.32 3.35 4.34
N HIS A 298 5.11 2.29 4.14
CA HIS A 298 4.58 0.98 3.71
C HIS A 298 3.59 0.35 4.70
N ASP A 299 3.56 0.82 5.96
CA ASP A 299 2.57 0.41 6.97
C ASP A 299 1.13 0.75 6.56
N ILE A 300 0.94 1.73 5.67
CA ILE A 300 -0.38 2.17 5.17
C ILE A 300 -0.69 1.67 3.74
N ARG A 301 -0.02 0.61 3.27
CA ARG A 301 -0.20 0.06 1.90
C ARG A 301 -1.64 -0.40 1.59
N VAL A 302 -2.42 -0.79 2.60
CA VAL A 302 -3.78 -1.32 2.41
C VAL A 302 -4.80 -0.22 2.69
N GLN A 303 -5.45 0.29 1.64
CA GLN A 303 -6.47 1.35 1.75
C GLN A 303 -7.65 0.97 2.66
N LYS A 304 -8.04 -0.30 2.69
CA LYS A 304 -9.14 -0.79 3.54
C LYS A 304 -8.77 -0.94 5.02
N SER A 305 -7.50 -0.80 5.39
CA SER A 305 -7.07 -0.97 6.77
C SER A 305 -7.54 0.20 7.64
N ALA A 306 -7.93 -0.08 8.89
CA ALA A 306 -8.31 0.96 9.84
C ALA A 306 -7.16 1.94 10.11
N THR A 307 -5.90 1.48 10.05
CA THR A 307 -4.71 2.33 10.17
C THR A 307 -4.64 3.33 9.03
N PHE A 308 -4.85 2.88 7.78
CA PHE A 308 -4.90 3.78 6.63
C PHE A 308 -6.01 4.81 6.77
N GLN A 309 -7.23 4.36 7.15
CA GLN A 309 -8.37 5.26 7.33
C GLN A 309 -8.09 6.34 8.38
N ALA A 310 -7.49 5.96 9.52
CA ALA A 310 -7.07 6.91 10.54
C ALA A 310 -6.06 7.93 9.99
N VAL A 311 -5.02 7.48 9.30
CA VAL A 311 -4.00 8.39 8.75
C VAL A 311 -4.56 9.29 7.63
N ALA A 312 -5.43 8.75 6.78
CA ALA A 312 -6.05 9.47 5.67
C ALA A 312 -7.02 10.58 6.15
N ALA A 313 -7.63 10.39 7.33
CA ALA A 313 -8.56 11.34 7.95
C ALA A 313 -7.88 12.58 8.55
N LEU A 314 -6.55 12.60 8.68
CA LEU A 314 -5.82 13.80 9.14
C LEU A 314 -5.85 14.89 8.06
N GLU A 315 -5.96 16.16 8.46
CA GLU A 315 -5.94 17.32 7.56
C GLU A 315 -4.57 17.99 7.54
N ALA A 316 -4.00 18.23 6.36
CA ALA A 316 -2.67 18.84 6.25
C ALA A 316 -2.44 19.56 4.93
N HIS A 317 -1.62 20.61 4.96
CA HIS A 317 -1.18 21.32 3.77
C HIS A 317 -0.21 20.49 2.92
N ALA A 318 0.87 19.97 3.52
CA ALA A 318 1.85 19.11 2.86
C ALA A 318 1.88 17.68 3.44
N ARG A 319 2.10 16.68 2.60
CA ARG A 319 2.11 15.27 3.01
C ARG A 319 3.33 14.56 2.47
N TRP A 320 4.07 13.90 3.35
CA TRP A 320 5.28 13.16 3.00
C TRP A 320 5.17 11.71 3.41
N ALA A 321 5.39 10.82 2.45
CA ALA A 321 5.56 9.40 2.69
C ALA A 321 7.05 9.06 2.57
N ILE A 322 7.68 8.67 3.68
CA ILE A 322 9.09 8.30 3.74
C ILE A 322 9.17 6.79 3.96
N SER A 323 9.77 6.06 3.00
CA SER A 323 9.98 4.62 3.16
C SER A 323 11.09 4.11 2.27
N GLY A 324 11.92 3.18 2.76
CA GLY A 324 12.91 2.52 1.89
C GLY A 324 12.31 1.54 0.89
N THR A 325 11.08 1.08 1.15
CA THR A 325 10.37 0.06 0.38
C THR A 325 8.93 0.51 0.14
N PRO A 326 8.70 1.54 -0.71
CA PRO A 326 7.35 2.05 -0.97
C PRO A 326 6.45 1.01 -1.64
N ILE A 327 7.04 0.03 -2.32
CA ILE A 327 6.37 -1.12 -2.93
C ILE A 327 6.93 -2.36 -2.25
N GLN A 328 6.06 -3.20 -1.67
CA GLN A 328 6.49 -4.45 -1.04
C GLN A 328 6.09 -5.65 -1.89
N ASN A 329 4.80 -5.77 -2.21
CA ASN A 329 4.27 -6.96 -2.85
C ASN A 329 3.71 -6.67 -4.23
N ARG A 330 3.03 -5.51 -4.39
CA ARG A 330 2.30 -5.19 -5.62
C ARG A 330 2.44 -3.72 -5.96
N LEU A 331 2.45 -3.40 -7.25
CA LEU A 331 2.41 -2.01 -7.71
C LEU A 331 1.19 -1.23 -7.20
N LEU A 332 0.10 -1.96 -6.94
CA LEU A 332 -1.11 -1.41 -6.34
C LEU A 332 -0.88 -0.84 -4.93
N ASP A 333 0.20 -1.21 -4.24
CA ASP A 333 0.60 -0.60 -2.96
C ASP A 333 0.84 0.93 -3.11
N LEU A 334 1.20 1.41 -4.32
CA LEU A 334 1.36 2.85 -4.59
C LEU A 334 0.04 3.61 -4.55
N SER A 335 -1.09 2.94 -4.84
CA SER A 335 -2.40 3.59 -4.85
C SER A 335 -2.72 4.20 -3.49
N SER A 336 -2.42 3.49 -2.39
CA SER A 336 -2.68 4.00 -1.05
C SER A 336 -1.82 5.21 -0.73
N LEU A 337 -0.55 5.22 -1.18
CA LEU A 337 0.33 6.38 -1.02
C LEU A 337 -0.21 7.58 -1.80
N PHE A 338 -0.72 7.41 -3.02
CA PHE A 338 -1.30 8.52 -3.79
C PHE A 338 -2.56 9.09 -3.14
N VAL A 339 -3.43 8.23 -2.60
CA VAL A 339 -4.61 8.66 -1.84
C VAL A 339 -4.19 9.41 -0.58
N PHE A 340 -3.21 8.90 0.17
CA PHE A 340 -2.67 9.61 1.34
C PHE A 340 -2.15 11.00 0.96
N LEU A 341 -1.36 11.12 -0.11
CA LEU A 341 -0.79 12.38 -0.57
C LEU A 341 -1.84 13.36 -1.13
N ARG A 342 -3.09 12.92 -1.32
CA ARG A 342 -4.12 13.65 -2.06
C ARG A 342 -3.61 14.11 -3.44
N SER A 343 -2.83 13.26 -4.08
CA SER A 343 -2.27 13.53 -5.42
C SER A 343 -3.40 13.66 -6.45
N PRO A 344 -3.22 14.39 -7.57
CA PRO A 344 -4.12 14.26 -8.72
C PRO A 344 -4.21 12.82 -9.26
N LEU A 345 -3.23 11.98 -8.92
CA LEU A 345 -3.23 10.54 -9.19
C LEU A 345 -3.94 9.71 -8.10
N SER A 346 -4.56 10.37 -7.11
CA SER A 346 -5.38 9.75 -6.09
C SER A 346 -6.60 9.14 -6.74
N MET A 347 -6.50 7.85 -7.04
CA MET A 347 -7.58 7.05 -7.57
C MET A 347 -7.97 5.99 -6.55
N GLU A 348 -9.24 5.59 -6.57
CA GLU A 348 -9.64 4.38 -5.88
C GLU A 348 -8.82 3.19 -6.41
N HIS A 349 -8.56 2.22 -5.56
CA HIS A 349 -7.78 1.04 -5.92
C HIS A 349 -8.30 0.33 -7.18
N SER A 350 -9.61 0.28 -7.40
CA SER A 350 -10.26 -0.25 -8.61
C SER A 350 -9.86 0.53 -9.87
N THR A 351 -10.02 1.85 -9.87
CA THR A 351 -9.68 2.72 -11.00
C THR A 351 -8.17 2.70 -11.31
N PHE A 352 -7.32 2.65 -10.28
CA PHE A 352 -5.88 2.52 -10.48
C PHE A 352 -5.51 1.18 -11.13
N GLN A 353 -6.19 0.10 -10.75
CA GLN A 353 -6.03 -1.21 -11.36
C GLN A 353 -6.50 -1.22 -12.82
N GLU A 354 -7.63 -0.58 -13.13
CA GLU A 354 -8.12 -0.41 -14.50
C GLU A 354 -7.15 0.39 -15.37
N LEU A 355 -6.63 1.51 -14.88
CA LEU A 355 -5.62 2.32 -15.56
C LEU A 355 -4.35 1.50 -15.83
N THR A 356 -3.91 0.73 -14.83
CA THR A 356 -2.76 -0.16 -14.94
C THR A 356 -2.98 -1.22 -16.03
N ASN A 357 -4.15 -1.87 -16.04
CA ASN A 357 -4.52 -2.86 -17.05
C ASN A 357 -4.65 -2.26 -18.46
N HIS A 358 -5.21 -1.05 -18.56
CA HIS A 358 -5.33 -0.32 -19.81
C HIS A 358 -3.95 0.05 -20.39
N LEU A 359 -3.02 0.52 -19.55
CA LEU A 359 -1.65 0.81 -19.96
C LEU A 359 -0.94 -0.44 -20.48
N VAL A 360 -1.12 -1.59 -19.82
CA VAL A 360 -0.55 -2.88 -20.27
C VAL A 360 -1.15 -3.30 -21.59
N SER A 361 -2.47 -3.16 -21.75
CA SER A 361 -3.16 -3.56 -22.99
C SER A 361 -2.73 -2.72 -24.19
N ARG A 362 -2.48 -1.41 -24.01
CA ARG A 362 -2.08 -0.53 -25.12
C ARG A 362 -0.58 -0.51 -25.43
N HIS A 363 0.27 -0.65 -24.41
CA HIS A 363 1.71 -0.42 -24.55
C HIS A 363 2.57 -1.64 -24.22
N GLY A 364 1.94 -2.77 -23.90
CA GLY A 364 2.60 -3.92 -23.31
C GLY A 364 3.11 -3.63 -21.89
N GLN A 365 3.61 -4.65 -21.23
CA GLN A 365 4.06 -4.56 -19.83
C GLN A 365 5.19 -3.54 -19.62
N ARG A 366 6.24 -3.60 -20.45
CA ARG A 366 7.39 -2.68 -20.35
C ARG A 366 7.01 -1.23 -20.67
N GLY A 367 6.16 -1.01 -21.68
CA GLY A 367 5.68 0.33 -22.02
C GLY A 367 4.79 0.93 -20.93
N ALA A 368 3.96 0.10 -20.28
CA ALA A 368 3.16 0.51 -19.13
C ALA A 368 4.02 0.93 -17.94
N VAL A 369 5.07 0.18 -17.61
CA VAL A 369 6.01 0.55 -16.54
C VAL A 369 6.76 1.84 -16.87
N GLN A 370 7.20 2.03 -18.11
CA GLN A 370 7.89 3.26 -18.49
C GLN A 370 6.98 4.50 -18.37
N LYS A 371 5.71 4.38 -18.78
CA LYS A 371 4.73 5.46 -18.56
C LYS A 371 4.49 5.69 -17.07
N LEU A 372 4.25 4.62 -16.31
CA LEU A 372 4.04 4.71 -14.86
C LEU A 372 5.25 5.34 -14.14
N ARG A 373 6.47 5.03 -14.58
CA ARG A 373 7.72 5.64 -14.10
C ARG A 373 7.69 7.15 -14.28
N GLN A 374 7.34 7.65 -15.47
CA GLN A 374 7.25 9.09 -15.73
C GLN A 374 6.28 9.78 -14.75
N LEU A 375 5.18 9.10 -14.38
CA LEU A 375 4.20 9.64 -13.43
C LEU A 375 4.76 9.69 -12.02
N ILE A 376 5.37 8.58 -11.60
CA ILE A 376 5.90 8.40 -10.25
C ILE A 376 7.05 9.36 -10.01
N GLN A 377 7.91 9.60 -11.00
CA GLN A 377 9.06 10.52 -10.88
C GLN A 377 8.66 11.96 -10.54
N CYS A 378 7.44 12.38 -10.87
CA CYS A 378 6.93 13.71 -10.52
C CYS A 378 6.67 13.88 -9.00
N VAL A 379 6.36 12.78 -8.32
CA VAL A 379 5.93 12.77 -6.91
C VAL A 379 6.87 11.98 -5.99
N MET A 380 7.77 11.17 -6.55
CA MET A 380 8.68 10.29 -5.83
C MET A 380 10.14 10.59 -6.17
N LEU A 381 10.96 10.73 -5.13
CA LEU A 381 12.41 10.69 -5.23
C LEU A 381 12.92 9.35 -4.74
N ARG A 382 13.62 8.60 -5.60
CA ARG A 382 14.22 7.30 -5.27
C ARG A 382 15.67 7.27 -5.72
N ARG A 383 16.59 7.03 -4.79
CA ARG A 383 18.03 6.94 -5.08
C ARG A 383 18.63 5.66 -4.54
N SER A 384 19.61 5.15 -5.29
CA SER A 384 20.36 3.94 -4.95
C SER A 384 21.54 4.25 -4.02
N LEU A 385 22.05 3.19 -3.39
CA LEU A 385 23.25 3.27 -2.54
C LEU A 385 24.51 3.63 -3.34
N ALA A 386 24.49 3.56 -4.67
CA ALA A 386 25.63 3.94 -5.53
C ALA A 386 26.05 5.41 -5.38
N LYS A 387 25.20 6.27 -4.81
CA LYS A 387 25.55 7.66 -4.47
C LYS A 387 26.46 7.76 -3.22
N VAL A 388 26.65 6.67 -2.48
CA VAL A 388 27.52 6.60 -1.30
C VAL A 388 28.61 5.57 -1.54
N THR A 389 29.86 5.93 -1.25
CA THR A 389 30.99 5.00 -1.33
C THR A 389 30.89 3.99 -0.18
N LEU A 390 30.44 2.77 -0.50
CA LEU A 390 30.36 1.65 0.43
C LEU A 390 31.32 0.53 0.00
N PRO A 391 31.85 -0.27 0.94
CA PRO A 391 32.62 -1.47 0.60
C PRO A 391 31.73 -2.48 -0.15
N GLU A 392 32.36 -3.35 -0.95
CA GLU A 392 31.64 -4.38 -1.70
C GLU A 392 30.94 -5.37 -0.75
N ARG A 393 29.68 -5.68 -1.05
CA ARG A 393 28.88 -6.62 -0.27
C ARG A 393 29.38 -8.05 -0.52
N GLN A 394 29.76 -8.75 0.54
CA GLN A 394 30.14 -10.17 0.49
C GLN A 394 29.03 -11.02 1.11
N ASP A 395 28.34 -11.81 0.28
CA ASP A 395 27.32 -12.75 0.73
C ASP A 395 27.95 -14.13 0.96
N MET A 396 27.89 -14.61 2.21
CA MET A 396 28.40 -15.95 2.59
C MET A 396 27.24 -16.88 2.92
N VAL A 397 27.10 -17.97 2.15
CA VAL A 397 26.08 -19.00 2.41
C VAL A 397 26.69 -20.13 3.23
N CYS A 398 26.48 -20.11 4.54
CA CYS A 398 26.86 -21.18 5.44
C CYS A 398 25.73 -22.22 5.52
N ARG A 399 25.91 -23.38 4.86
CA ARG A 399 24.97 -24.50 4.96
C ARG A 399 25.24 -25.27 6.24
N LEU A 400 24.21 -25.44 7.06
CA LEU A 400 24.27 -26.19 8.31
C LEU A 400 23.64 -27.57 8.09
N GLU A 401 24.22 -28.58 8.72
CA GLU A 401 23.66 -29.93 8.76
C GLU A 401 22.93 -30.14 10.09
N PHE A 402 21.79 -30.81 10.03
CA PHE A 402 21.04 -31.15 11.24
C PHE A 402 21.80 -32.17 12.08
N GLY A 403 21.73 -32.01 13.40
CA GLY A 403 22.10 -33.09 14.30
C GLY A 403 21.17 -34.31 14.10
N PRO A 404 21.59 -35.53 14.49
CA PRO A 404 20.81 -36.75 14.25
C PRO A 404 19.39 -36.68 14.85
N LYS A 405 19.25 -36.07 16.04
CA LYS A 405 17.96 -35.88 16.71
C LYS A 405 17.07 -34.85 16.02
N GLU A 406 17.67 -33.76 15.53
CA GLU A 406 16.94 -32.70 14.80
C GLU A 406 16.48 -33.19 13.44
N ALA A 407 17.31 -33.98 12.75
CA ALA A 407 16.97 -34.61 11.48
C ALA A 407 15.77 -35.55 11.64
N GLN A 408 15.75 -36.37 12.69
CA GLN A 408 14.64 -37.27 12.99
C GLN A 408 13.34 -36.49 13.26
N LEU A 409 13.40 -35.45 14.09
CA LEU A 409 12.26 -34.59 14.40
C LEU A 409 11.72 -33.89 13.13
N TYR A 410 12.62 -33.33 12.33
CA TYR A 410 12.27 -32.66 11.08
C TYR A 410 11.63 -33.62 10.07
N GLN A 411 12.18 -34.83 9.91
CA GLN A 411 11.61 -35.86 9.03
C GLN A 411 10.25 -36.35 9.51
N ALA A 412 10.04 -36.52 10.82
CA ALA A 412 8.75 -36.91 11.38
C ALA A 412 7.66 -35.86 11.06
N LEU A 413 7.97 -34.56 11.29
CA LEU A 413 7.06 -33.46 10.99
C LEU A 413 6.84 -33.26 9.48
N LYS A 414 7.86 -33.50 8.66
CA LYS A 414 7.74 -33.43 7.20
C LYS A 414 6.79 -34.51 6.69
N THR A 415 6.92 -35.74 7.17
CA THR A 415 6.07 -36.86 6.77
C THR A 415 4.61 -36.63 7.19
N SER A 416 4.36 -36.13 8.41
CA SER A 416 3.01 -35.81 8.88
C SER A 416 2.35 -34.64 8.15
N THR A 417 3.15 -33.69 7.66
CA THR A 417 2.70 -32.58 6.80
C THR A 417 2.27 -33.08 5.43
N LEU A 418 3.03 -34.00 4.83
CA LEU A 418 2.77 -34.54 3.49
C LEU A 418 1.53 -35.45 3.46
N SER A 419 1.32 -36.27 4.49
CA SER A 419 0.15 -37.16 4.56
C SER A 419 -1.15 -36.37 4.69
N ARG A 420 -1.19 -35.34 5.54
CA ARG A 420 -2.38 -34.49 5.75
C ARG A 420 -2.75 -33.60 4.57
N GLY A 421 -1.80 -33.29 3.68
CA GLY A 421 -2.07 -32.50 2.48
C GLY A 421 -2.78 -33.25 1.36
N SER A 422 -2.91 -34.59 1.47
CA SER A 422 -3.45 -35.44 0.39
C SER A 422 -4.94 -35.77 0.55
N GLU A 423 -5.53 -35.55 1.73
CA GLU A 423 -6.87 -36.06 2.08
C GLU A 423 -7.99 -35.01 2.13
N ASP A 424 -7.70 -33.70 2.23
CA ASP A 424 -8.74 -32.67 2.38
C ASP A 424 -8.99 -31.86 1.09
N GLY A 425 -10.17 -32.06 0.50
CA GLY A 425 -10.66 -31.39 -0.72
C GLY A 425 -11.11 -29.93 -0.55
N ASP A 426 -11.04 -29.35 0.66
CA ASP A 426 -11.42 -27.96 0.93
C ASP A 426 -10.21 -27.01 0.95
N ARG A 427 -9.99 -26.38 -0.21
CA ARG A 427 -8.77 -25.61 -0.56
C ARG A 427 -8.41 -24.45 0.39
N TRP A 428 -9.38 -23.92 1.17
CA TRP A 428 -9.17 -22.74 2.02
C TRP A 428 -8.78 -23.09 3.48
N SER A 429 -9.40 -24.10 4.10
CA SER A 429 -9.01 -24.56 5.45
C SER A 429 -7.68 -25.31 5.42
N ALA A 430 -7.43 -26.05 4.34
CA ALA A 430 -6.16 -26.72 4.06
C ALA A 430 -5.01 -25.71 3.99
N SER A 431 -5.18 -24.58 3.27
CA SER A 431 -4.12 -23.57 3.08
C SER A 431 -3.63 -22.96 4.41
N CYS A 432 -4.54 -22.65 5.34
CA CYS A 432 -4.17 -22.12 6.66
C CYS A 432 -3.41 -23.17 7.50
N THR A 433 -3.76 -24.45 7.37
CA THR A 433 -3.08 -25.57 8.04
C THR A 433 -1.70 -25.83 7.44
N THR A 434 -1.55 -25.71 6.11
CA THR A 434 -0.28 -25.89 5.41
C THR A 434 0.76 -24.81 5.80
N PHE A 435 0.37 -23.53 5.89
CA PHE A 435 1.30 -22.48 6.35
C PHE A 435 1.76 -22.67 7.79
N GLN A 436 0.88 -23.17 8.66
CA GLN A 436 1.24 -23.53 10.04
C GLN A 436 2.27 -24.68 10.06
N MET A 437 2.09 -25.69 9.22
CA MET A 437 3.04 -26.80 9.08
C MET A 437 4.41 -26.33 8.55
N PHE A 438 4.44 -25.48 7.51
CA PHE A 438 5.70 -24.88 7.05
C PHE A 438 6.36 -24.03 8.13
N THR A 439 5.57 -23.33 8.93
CA THR A 439 6.09 -22.55 10.07
C THR A 439 6.73 -23.47 11.11
N GLN A 440 6.11 -24.62 11.42
CA GLN A 440 6.68 -25.62 12.32
C GLN A 440 8.00 -26.18 11.80
N LEU A 441 8.08 -26.56 10.52
CA LEU A 441 9.33 -27.01 9.91
C LEU A 441 10.43 -25.94 10.02
N ARG A 442 10.10 -24.67 9.74
CA ARG A 442 11.03 -23.54 9.90
C ARG A 442 11.45 -23.31 11.36
N MET A 443 10.55 -23.52 12.31
CA MET A 443 10.89 -23.42 13.73
C MET A 443 11.85 -24.52 14.16
N VAL A 444 11.69 -25.75 13.66
CA VAL A 444 12.67 -26.83 13.88
C VAL A 444 14.01 -26.51 13.25
N CYS A 445 14.03 -25.91 12.05
CA CYS A 445 15.28 -25.41 11.45
C CYS A 445 16.00 -24.39 12.35
N ASN A 446 15.25 -23.54 13.06
CA ASN A 446 15.81 -22.46 13.88
C ASN A 446 16.16 -22.88 15.32
N LEU A 447 15.35 -23.74 15.93
CA LEU A 447 15.42 -24.09 17.36
C LEU A 447 15.83 -25.55 17.62
N GLY A 448 15.87 -26.38 16.57
CA GLY A 448 16.18 -27.80 16.68
C GLY A 448 15.23 -28.54 17.64
N VAL A 449 15.82 -29.32 18.53
CA VAL A 449 15.10 -30.12 19.55
C VAL A 449 14.35 -29.27 20.59
N LEU A 450 14.70 -27.98 20.75
CA LEU A 450 14.02 -27.09 21.70
C LEU A 450 12.61 -26.70 21.23
N HIS A 451 12.25 -27.03 19.99
CA HIS A 451 10.90 -26.86 19.46
C HIS A 451 9.83 -27.51 20.36
N GLU A 452 10.12 -28.68 20.92
CA GLU A 452 9.18 -29.44 21.77
C GLU A 452 8.80 -28.71 23.07
N LEU A 453 9.65 -27.79 23.56
CA LEU A 453 9.36 -27.00 24.77
C LEU A 453 8.36 -25.86 24.52
N ARG A 454 8.17 -25.45 23.26
CA ARG A 454 7.18 -24.42 22.86
C ARG A 454 5.94 -25.01 22.20
N ALA A 455 6.01 -26.23 21.71
CA ALA A 455 4.81 -26.93 21.27
C ALA A 455 3.90 -27.09 22.51
N PRO A 456 2.64 -26.62 22.47
CA PRO A 456 1.71 -26.94 23.55
C PRO A 456 1.65 -28.46 23.61
N LYS A 457 2.06 -29.05 24.75
CA LYS A 457 1.87 -30.48 24.98
C LYS A 457 0.40 -30.76 24.72
N GLN A 458 0.12 -31.53 23.66
CA GLN A 458 -1.13 -32.27 23.54
C GLN A 458 -1.07 -33.35 24.61
N ASP A 459 -1.27 -32.94 25.86
CA ASP A 459 -1.72 -33.89 26.86
C ASP A 459 -3.11 -34.32 26.37
N SER A 460 -3.26 -35.60 26.07
CA SER A 460 -4.55 -36.24 25.86
C SER A 460 -5.37 -36.09 27.15
N MET A 461 -6.06 -34.96 27.30
CA MET A 461 -6.98 -34.71 28.40
C MET A 461 -8.39 -34.65 27.87
N ASP A 462 -9.27 -35.37 28.56
CA ASP A 462 -10.69 -35.49 28.24
C ASP A 462 -11.33 -34.10 28.07
N PRO A 463 -12.19 -33.90 27.04
CA PRO A 463 -12.85 -32.63 26.76
C PRO A 463 -13.61 -32.01 27.95
N GLU A 464 -13.96 -32.82 28.95
CA GLU A 464 -14.70 -32.40 30.14
C GLU A 464 -13.82 -31.78 31.25
N THR A 465 -12.49 -31.87 31.16
CA THR A 465 -11.57 -31.40 32.22
C THR A 465 -10.63 -30.31 31.71
N TRP A 466 -11.19 -29.21 31.21
CA TRP A 466 -10.40 -28.00 30.99
C TRP A 466 -10.18 -27.27 32.33
N PRO A 467 -8.94 -27.08 32.80
CA PRO A 467 -8.68 -26.21 33.94
C PRO A 467 -9.08 -24.79 33.56
N SER A 468 -10.01 -24.19 34.31
CA SER A 468 -10.62 -22.88 34.04
C SER A 468 -9.60 -21.77 33.71
N LYS A 469 -8.40 -21.85 34.28
CA LYS A 469 -7.28 -20.93 34.02
C LYS A 469 -6.70 -21.05 32.61
N ARG A 470 -6.51 -22.27 32.10
CA ARG A 470 -5.95 -22.54 30.75
C ARG A 470 -6.98 -22.26 29.66
N SER A 471 -8.27 -22.53 29.92
CA SER A 471 -9.37 -22.14 29.04
C SER A 471 -9.46 -20.63 28.88
N HIS A 472 -9.23 -19.90 29.97
CA HIS A 472 -9.25 -18.44 29.97
C HIS A 472 -8.05 -17.85 29.23
N GLU A 473 -6.85 -18.41 29.41
CA GLU A 473 -5.65 -18.01 28.65
C GLU A 473 -5.82 -18.25 27.14
N VAL A 474 -6.29 -19.45 26.75
CA VAL A 474 -6.54 -19.77 25.33
C VAL A 474 -7.66 -18.88 24.74
N PHE A 475 -8.71 -18.59 25.51
CA PHE A 475 -9.76 -17.66 25.10
C PHE A 475 -9.21 -16.24 24.92
N SER A 476 -8.38 -15.77 25.85
CA SER A 476 -7.71 -14.46 25.77
C SER A 476 -6.79 -14.39 24.54
N ASP A 477 -6.07 -15.46 24.22
CA ASP A 477 -5.21 -15.54 23.04
C ASP A 477 -6.03 -15.54 21.75
N LEU A 478 -7.17 -16.23 21.71
CA LEU A 478 -8.10 -16.22 20.56
C LEU A 478 -8.74 -14.86 20.35
N VAL A 479 -9.08 -14.16 21.43
CA VAL A 479 -9.57 -12.77 21.41
C VAL A 479 -8.48 -11.83 20.93
N ALA A 480 -7.26 -11.92 21.46
CA ALA A 480 -6.11 -11.10 21.05
C ALA A 480 -5.72 -11.36 19.58
N ALA A 481 -5.92 -12.58 19.09
CA ALA A 481 -5.71 -12.95 17.70
C ALA A 481 -6.87 -12.58 16.76
N GLY A 482 -7.98 -12.01 17.28
CA GLY A 482 -9.16 -11.63 16.48
C GLY A 482 -9.91 -12.83 15.88
N LYS A 483 -9.85 -13.99 16.53
CA LYS A 483 -10.44 -15.26 16.05
C LYS A 483 -11.61 -15.74 16.91
N ALA A 484 -11.98 -15.00 17.95
CA ALA A 484 -13.08 -15.36 18.83
C ALA A 484 -14.41 -14.81 18.30
N PHE A 485 -15.27 -15.66 17.77
CA PHE A 485 -16.62 -15.30 17.32
C PHE A 485 -17.67 -16.00 18.20
N CYS A 486 -18.77 -15.30 18.49
CA CYS A 486 -19.92 -15.93 19.13
C CYS A 486 -20.54 -16.97 18.18
N SER A 487 -20.74 -18.20 18.65
CA SER A 487 -21.35 -19.26 17.83
C SER A 487 -22.81 -18.97 17.48
N VAL A 488 -23.50 -18.17 18.30
CA VAL A 488 -24.93 -17.86 18.14
C VAL A 488 -25.13 -16.64 17.23
N CYS A 489 -24.56 -15.48 17.58
CA CYS A 489 -24.76 -14.24 16.81
C CYS A 489 -23.64 -13.92 15.82
N ARG A 490 -22.57 -14.73 15.76
CA ARG A 490 -21.38 -14.53 14.90
C ARG A 490 -20.63 -13.21 15.10
N SER A 491 -20.96 -12.47 16.16
CA SER A 491 -20.26 -11.24 16.53
C SER A 491 -18.84 -11.54 17.04
N ASP A 492 -17.90 -10.66 16.70
CA ASP A 492 -16.52 -10.71 17.17
C ASP A 492 -16.47 -10.37 18.68
N LEU A 493 -16.02 -11.34 19.48
CA LEU A 493 -15.96 -11.23 20.93
C LEU A 493 -14.82 -10.33 21.42
N GLY A 494 -13.85 -9.98 20.56
CA GLY A 494 -12.80 -9.02 20.90
C GLY A 494 -13.26 -7.58 20.99
N VAL A 495 -14.49 -7.30 20.56
CA VAL A 495 -15.11 -5.96 20.61
C VAL A 495 -15.93 -5.75 21.90
N ALA A 496 -16.41 -6.83 22.53
CA ALA A 496 -17.32 -6.74 23.69
C ALA A 496 -16.61 -6.72 25.05
N THR A 497 -15.34 -7.14 25.14
CA THR A 497 -14.65 -7.35 26.42
C THR A 497 -14.05 -6.10 27.05
N THR A 498 -14.09 -4.93 26.39
CA THR A 498 -13.56 -3.68 26.99
C THR A 498 -14.51 -3.01 27.97
N ASP A 499 -15.79 -3.38 28.00
CA ASP A 499 -16.79 -2.71 28.87
C ASP A 499 -17.07 -3.48 30.18
N ALA A 500 -16.63 -4.74 30.30
CA ALA A 500 -16.96 -5.60 31.45
C ALA A 500 -15.77 -5.95 32.37
N ALA A 501 -14.55 -5.51 32.05
CA ALA A 501 -13.33 -5.94 32.73
C ALA A 501 -13.08 -5.29 34.11
N ASP A 502 -13.83 -4.26 34.50
CA ASP A 502 -13.54 -3.49 35.72
C ASP A 502 -14.25 -4.01 36.99
N ASN A 503 -15.05 -5.09 36.96
CA ASN A 503 -15.88 -5.46 38.12
C ASN A 503 -15.99 -6.97 38.47
N VAL A 504 -15.17 -7.87 37.91
CA VAL A 504 -15.29 -9.31 38.24
C VAL A 504 -14.06 -9.79 39.01
N SER A 505 -14.22 -10.03 40.31
CA SER A 505 -13.23 -10.70 41.16
C SER A 505 -12.96 -12.12 40.65
N LEU A 506 -11.68 -12.41 40.37
CA LEU A 506 -11.13 -13.65 39.83
C LEU A 506 -11.19 -14.88 40.76
N ASP A 507 -12.15 -14.96 41.68
CA ASP A 507 -12.15 -15.96 42.78
C ASP A 507 -13.10 -17.14 42.61
N SER A 508 -13.92 -17.17 41.55
CA SER A 508 -14.80 -18.32 41.27
C SER A 508 -14.33 -19.06 40.04
N GLY A 509 -13.74 -20.24 40.21
CA GLY A 509 -13.20 -21.11 39.15
C GLY A 509 -14.21 -21.67 38.13
N ARG A 510 -15.20 -20.89 37.69
CA ARG A 510 -16.09 -21.20 36.56
C ARG A 510 -15.66 -20.42 35.31
N PRO A 511 -15.66 -21.04 34.13
CA PRO A 511 -15.39 -20.32 32.89
C PRO A 511 -16.46 -19.25 32.66
N LEU A 512 -16.04 -18.05 32.28
CA LEU A 512 -16.91 -16.94 31.90
C LEU A 512 -17.55 -17.24 30.53
N ILE A 513 -18.61 -18.06 30.55
CA ILE A 513 -19.49 -18.25 29.39
C ILE A 513 -20.53 -17.15 29.47
N PHE A 514 -20.36 -16.08 28.69
CA PHE A 514 -21.37 -15.04 28.58
C PHE A 514 -22.54 -15.57 27.73
N PRO A 515 -23.81 -15.50 28.21
CA PRO A 515 -24.95 -15.74 27.35
C PRO A 515 -25.01 -14.66 26.27
N CYS A 516 -25.23 -15.06 25.03
CA CYS A 516 -25.50 -14.14 23.93
C CYS A 516 -26.86 -13.45 24.21
N GLN A 517 -26.85 -12.14 24.52
CA GLN A 517 -28.07 -11.33 24.52
C GLN A 517 -28.40 -10.83 23.12
#